data_AF-A0A935VF12-F1
#
_entry.id   AF-A0A935VF12-F1
#
_cell.length_a   1.000
_cell.length_b   1.000
_cell.length_c   1.000
_cell.angle_alpha   90.00
_cell.angle_beta   90.00
_cell.angle_gamma   90.00
#
_symmetry.space_group_name_H-M   'P 1'
#
loop_
_entity.id
_entity.type
_entity.pdbx_description
1 polymer ?
#
loop_
_entity_poly.entity_id
_entity_poly.type
_entity_poly.pdbx_seq_one_letter_code
_entity_poly.pdbx_strand_id
1 'polypeptide(L)'
;MEIINGEKANPGKFNGLIHEFSYDTWLSNDEKIIDVFGKLSNYREIAQAQAGIKIFRNGFAVIPFGIDKDDWLRLGDSQTTGGSYYPLRPVNVIGYFAIDEGENINLKDQTDRKGFISNQYSRNFFLLAFFIRDEINRYQELIRRAYNEFLTQYKIENSGIKTVNQAFNQLKENKTKAVEVKREFEESKETVKIVIPKLKETSKNIEENPLFSTDLEKKTAKEVNDLLEELLKIQSTLTKLEDVIKRTEKLNEVIDVLEPKIQILEEQLESFSELASLGLTTESVSHEFASIADKLAEKASFYSNKLQSKKLSDSDIYVLMEYINSTVNGLKIQLKHLDPALKYNKEKKNTISMSELFKEEKEYYSNRFNKNNIEFDINSVDDFHIKINKGKLIQIIDNLLNNSEFWLKEKKLSDPSFKPEIKIKIEKPWIYISDNGYGITPAIENQIFEPFVTTKPKGKGRGLGLFIVQQLLDSSGCSIGLEPEKNNLNRKYIFAINLSNIIE
;
A
#
# COMPACT_ATOMS: atom_id res chain seq x y z
N MET A 1 32.67 -11.61 -22.18
CA MET A 1 33.24 -12.89 -22.61
C MET A 1 34.64 -12.65 -23.14
N GLU A 2 35.57 -13.53 -22.80
CA GLU A 2 36.97 -13.52 -23.23
C GLU A 2 37.14 -14.08 -24.65
N ILE A 3 38.24 -13.66 -25.29
CA ILE A 3 38.58 -13.94 -26.68
C ILE A 3 39.88 -14.76 -26.73
N ILE A 4 39.95 -15.70 -27.67
CA ILE A 4 41.13 -16.50 -27.99
C ILE A 4 41.27 -16.59 -29.51
N ASN A 5 42.47 -16.35 -30.04
CA ASN A 5 42.77 -16.36 -31.48
C ASN A 5 41.83 -15.48 -32.37
N GLY A 6 41.22 -14.44 -31.79
CA GLY A 6 40.28 -13.53 -32.48
C GLY A 6 38.79 -13.86 -32.27
N GLU A 7 38.45 -15.06 -31.80
CA GLU A 7 37.08 -15.49 -31.56
C GLU A 7 36.72 -15.56 -30.06
N LYS A 8 35.43 -15.49 -29.71
CA LYS A 8 34.98 -15.68 -28.33
C LYS A 8 35.27 -17.13 -27.91
N ALA A 9 35.93 -17.35 -26.78
CA ALA A 9 36.28 -18.68 -26.30
C ALA A 9 35.01 -19.46 -25.88
N ASN A 10 34.41 -20.18 -26.85
CA ASN A 10 33.12 -20.84 -26.69
C ASN A 10 33.24 -22.09 -25.77
N PRO A 11 32.56 -22.13 -24.60
CA PRO A 11 32.65 -23.26 -23.68
C PRO A 11 32.06 -24.58 -24.21
N GLY A 12 31.39 -24.56 -25.36
CA GLY A 12 30.54 -25.64 -25.85
C GLY A 12 29.09 -25.40 -25.47
N LYS A 13 28.18 -26.27 -25.94
CA LYS A 13 26.78 -26.23 -25.52
C LYS A 13 26.66 -26.71 -24.08
N PHE A 14 25.61 -26.30 -23.39
CA PHE A 14 25.19 -26.88 -22.12
C PHE A 14 23.68 -26.70 -22.00
N ASN A 15 23.03 -27.49 -21.14
CA ASN A 15 21.62 -27.30 -20.80
C ASN A 15 21.44 -27.22 -19.29
N GLY A 16 20.24 -26.91 -18.84
CA GLY A 16 19.94 -26.81 -17.41
C GLY A 16 18.46 -26.58 -17.15
N LEU A 17 18.05 -26.86 -15.92
CA LEU A 17 16.72 -26.60 -15.38
C LEU A 17 16.86 -25.98 -14.00
N ILE A 18 16.02 -24.99 -13.69
CA ILE A 18 16.00 -24.28 -12.42
C ILE A 18 14.54 -24.19 -11.99
N HIS A 19 14.21 -24.79 -10.85
CA HIS A 19 12.89 -24.78 -10.25
C HIS A 19 12.95 -24.08 -8.88
N GLU A 20 12.14 -23.04 -8.72
CA GLU A 20 11.84 -22.46 -7.41
C GLU A 20 10.70 -23.26 -6.75
N PHE A 21 10.78 -23.42 -5.43
CA PHE A 21 9.74 -24.02 -4.61
C PHE A 21 9.43 -23.12 -3.40
N SER A 22 8.20 -23.20 -2.90
CA SER A 22 7.75 -22.44 -1.74
C SER A 22 7.44 -23.34 -0.54
N TYR A 23 7.34 -22.71 0.63
CA TYR A 23 6.95 -23.30 1.92
C TYR A 23 5.73 -22.61 2.55
N ASP A 24 4.97 -21.86 1.75
CA ASP A 24 3.81 -21.09 2.16
C ASP A 24 2.80 -21.87 3.00
N THR A 25 2.13 -21.18 3.91
CA THR A 25 1.20 -21.79 4.87
C THR A 25 -0.02 -22.47 4.24
N TRP A 26 -0.38 -22.15 2.98
CA TRP A 26 -1.46 -22.85 2.28
C TRP A 26 -1.09 -24.29 1.90
N LEU A 27 0.20 -24.59 1.68
CA LEU A 27 0.72 -25.94 1.41
C LEU A 27 0.59 -26.89 2.63
N SER A 28 0.28 -26.38 3.82
CA SER A 28 0.12 -27.20 5.03
C SER A 28 -1.13 -28.10 5.02
N ASN A 29 -2.10 -27.80 4.15
CA ASN A 29 -3.32 -28.60 3.94
C ASN A 29 -3.43 -29.16 2.51
N ASP A 30 -2.32 -29.20 1.76
CA ASP A 30 -2.32 -29.79 0.42
C ASP A 30 -2.39 -31.32 0.51
N GLU A 31 -3.47 -31.90 -0.01
CA GLU A 31 -3.75 -33.34 0.06
C GLU A 31 -2.62 -34.18 -0.57
N LYS A 32 -1.95 -33.68 -1.62
CA LYS A 32 -0.86 -34.41 -2.28
C LYS A 32 0.44 -34.38 -1.46
N ILE A 33 0.69 -33.29 -0.74
CA ILE A 33 1.83 -33.22 0.19
C ILE A 33 1.59 -34.15 1.39
N ILE A 34 0.35 -34.25 1.86
CA ILE A 34 -0.02 -35.18 2.94
C ILE A 34 0.05 -36.64 2.47
N ASP A 35 -0.43 -36.96 1.27
CA ASP A 35 -0.37 -38.31 0.68
C ASP A 35 1.07 -38.78 0.40
N VAL A 36 1.89 -37.94 -0.25
CA VAL A 36 3.25 -38.32 -0.68
C VAL A 36 4.29 -38.22 0.45
N PHE A 37 4.18 -37.24 1.36
CA PHE A 37 5.20 -36.98 2.38
C PHE A 37 4.70 -37.15 3.82
N GLY A 38 3.41 -37.37 4.05
CA GLY A 38 2.77 -37.50 5.38
C GLY A 38 2.64 -36.18 6.14
N LYS A 39 3.67 -35.33 6.13
CA LYS A 39 3.74 -34.02 6.80
C LYS A 39 4.60 -33.03 6.03
N LEU A 40 4.22 -31.75 6.09
CA LEU A 40 4.99 -30.64 5.48
C LEU A 40 6.44 -30.53 6.02
N SER A 41 6.72 -31.05 7.23
CA SER A 41 8.08 -31.18 7.78
C SER A 41 8.98 -32.04 6.90
N ASN A 42 8.46 -33.17 6.42
CA ASN A 42 9.21 -34.18 5.70
C ASN A 42 9.49 -33.71 4.26
N TYR A 43 8.49 -33.05 3.65
CA TYR A 43 8.66 -32.32 2.39
C TYR A 43 9.76 -31.24 2.50
N ARG A 44 9.74 -30.43 3.58
CA ARG A 44 10.77 -29.41 3.84
C ARG A 44 12.16 -30.01 3.98
N GLU A 45 12.31 -31.11 4.71
CA GLU A 45 13.60 -31.79 4.89
C GLU A 45 14.16 -32.32 3.56
N ILE A 46 13.33 -33.00 2.76
CA ILE A 46 13.72 -33.53 1.44
C ILE A 46 14.05 -32.40 0.46
N ALA A 47 13.24 -31.34 0.41
CA ALA A 47 13.47 -30.18 -0.46
C ALA A 47 14.76 -29.42 -0.07
N GLN A 48 15.03 -29.22 1.22
CA GLN A 48 16.27 -28.61 1.69
C GLN A 48 17.51 -29.48 1.41
N ALA A 49 17.40 -30.81 1.48
CA ALA A 49 18.48 -31.72 1.13
C ALA A 49 18.85 -31.70 -0.36
N GLN A 50 17.91 -31.33 -1.24
CA GLN A 50 18.13 -31.23 -2.69
C GLN A 50 18.39 -29.82 -3.21
N ALA A 51 18.22 -28.80 -2.37
CA ALA A 51 18.40 -27.39 -2.71
C ALA A 51 19.82 -27.05 -3.24
N GLY A 52 19.92 -25.91 -3.92
CA GLY A 52 21.11 -25.47 -4.65
C GLY A 52 21.10 -25.91 -6.12
N ILE A 53 21.74 -25.11 -6.98
CA ILE A 53 21.88 -25.37 -8.41
C ILE A 53 23.20 -26.09 -8.65
N LYS A 54 23.15 -27.35 -9.11
CA LYS A 54 24.33 -28.22 -9.25
C LYS A 54 24.96 -28.14 -10.64
N ILE A 55 26.23 -28.51 -10.78
CA ILE A 55 26.83 -28.78 -12.11
C ILE A 55 27.03 -30.29 -12.26
N PHE A 56 26.58 -30.87 -13.38
CA PHE A 56 26.85 -32.26 -13.74
C PHE A 56 27.69 -32.37 -15.02
N ARG A 57 28.76 -33.18 -14.98
CA ARG A 57 29.57 -33.59 -16.14
C ARG A 57 29.30 -35.05 -16.43
N ASN A 58 28.81 -35.37 -17.63
CA ASN A 58 28.48 -36.75 -18.05
C ASN A 58 27.55 -37.48 -17.05
N GLY A 59 26.67 -36.75 -16.35
CA GLY A 59 25.79 -37.26 -15.30
C GLY A 59 26.36 -37.31 -13.86
N PHE A 60 27.64 -36.99 -13.65
CA PHE A 60 28.28 -36.93 -12.33
C PHE A 60 28.39 -35.50 -11.81
N ALA A 61 28.07 -35.27 -10.53
CA ALA A 61 28.08 -33.92 -9.95
C ALA A 61 29.51 -33.40 -9.72
N VAL A 62 29.77 -32.16 -10.11
CA VAL A 62 31.09 -31.51 -10.04
C VAL A 62 31.19 -30.68 -8.75
N ILE A 63 31.95 -31.19 -7.78
CA ILE A 63 32.23 -30.53 -6.49
C ILE A 63 33.05 -29.24 -6.74
N PRO A 64 32.78 -28.11 -6.06
CA PRO A 64 31.77 -27.91 -5.02
C PRO A 64 30.37 -27.52 -5.54
N PHE A 65 30.23 -27.24 -6.84
CA PHE A 65 29.14 -26.44 -7.41
C PHE A 65 27.72 -26.95 -7.05
N GLY A 66 27.06 -26.27 -6.11
CA GLY A 66 25.70 -26.58 -5.66
C GLY A 66 25.58 -27.78 -4.69
N ILE A 67 26.69 -28.20 -4.09
CA ILE A 67 26.80 -29.28 -3.10
C ILE A 67 27.16 -28.65 -1.74
N ASP A 68 26.74 -29.27 -0.63
CA ASP A 68 27.03 -28.79 0.73
C ASP A 68 26.68 -27.31 1.01
N LYS A 69 25.64 -26.81 0.32
CA LYS A 69 25.15 -25.41 0.34
C LYS A 69 26.06 -24.38 -0.35
N ASP A 70 26.97 -24.82 -1.21
CA ASP A 70 27.73 -23.95 -2.11
C ASP A 70 26.80 -23.14 -3.04
N ASP A 71 26.99 -21.82 -3.03
CA ASP A 71 26.26 -20.86 -3.85
C ASP A 71 27.20 -20.20 -4.88
N TRP A 72 27.84 -21.01 -5.72
CA TRP A 72 28.67 -20.53 -6.83
C TRP A 72 27.94 -19.56 -7.78
N LEU A 73 26.61 -19.69 -7.90
CA LEU A 73 25.76 -18.78 -8.67
C LEU A 73 25.37 -17.51 -7.93
N ARG A 74 25.80 -17.31 -6.68
CA ARG A 74 25.64 -16.09 -5.89
C ARG A 74 24.17 -15.64 -5.79
N LEU A 75 23.25 -16.59 -5.63
CA LEU A 75 21.84 -16.33 -5.34
C LEU A 75 21.64 -15.62 -3.98
N GLY A 76 22.65 -15.66 -3.10
CA GLY A 76 22.74 -14.88 -1.87
C GLY A 76 23.04 -13.39 -2.07
N ASP A 77 23.78 -12.99 -3.11
CA ASP A 77 24.26 -11.60 -3.27
C ASP A 77 23.11 -10.57 -3.43
N SER A 78 21.93 -11.01 -3.87
CA SER A 78 20.72 -10.17 -4.03
C SER A 78 19.82 -10.12 -2.78
N GLN A 79 20.20 -10.76 -1.67
CA GLN A 79 19.39 -10.83 -0.45
C GLN A 79 19.55 -9.59 0.44
N THR A 80 18.74 -8.55 0.18
CA THR A 80 18.47 -7.51 1.17
C THR A 80 17.52 -8.03 2.26
N THR A 81 17.67 -7.58 3.51
CA THR A 81 16.94 -8.05 4.70
C THR A 81 15.45 -7.69 4.77
N GLY A 82 14.85 -7.13 3.71
CA GLY A 82 13.41 -6.85 3.62
C GLY A 82 12.62 -8.03 3.01
N GLY A 83 11.50 -8.41 3.63
CA GLY A 83 10.66 -9.52 3.18
C GLY A 83 9.57 -9.13 2.16
N SER A 84 8.94 -10.15 1.55
CA SER A 84 7.61 -10.22 0.89
C SER A 84 7.58 -10.83 -0.52
N TYR A 85 8.64 -10.69 -1.31
CA TYR A 85 8.86 -11.43 -2.58
C TYR A 85 10.35 -11.67 -2.78
N TYR A 86 10.75 -12.49 -3.75
CA TYR A 86 12.13 -12.93 -3.90
C TYR A 86 12.61 -13.04 -5.35
N PRO A 87 13.93 -12.91 -5.57
CA PRO A 87 14.65 -13.61 -6.62
C PRO A 87 14.96 -15.06 -6.18
N LEU A 88 15.39 -15.92 -7.10
CA LEU A 88 15.98 -17.24 -6.81
C LEU A 88 16.90 -17.20 -5.56
N ARG A 89 16.59 -18.01 -4.52
CA ARG A 89 17.40 -18.13 -3.29
C ARG A 89 18.09 -19.50 -3.22
N PRO A 90 19.29 -19.62 -2.62
CA PRO A 90 19.98 -20.91 -2.45
C PRO A 90 19.14 -21.98 -1.74
N VAL A 91 18.28 -21.55 -0.81
CA VAL A 91 17.46 -22.41 0.07
C VAL A 91 16.06 -22.76 -0.48
N ASN A 92 15.63 -22.11 -1.56
CA ASN A 92 14.29 -22.26 -2.16
C ASN A 92 14.34 -22.73 -3.63
N VAL A 93 15.50 -23.18 -4.11
CA VAL A 93 15.72 -23.52 -5.52
C VAL A 93 16.40 -24.88 -5.64
N ILE A 94 15.86 -25.75 -6.51
CA ILE A 94 16.54 -26.96 -7.00
C ILE A 94 16.86 -26.70 -8.47
N GLY A 95 18.09 -26.96 -8.91
CA GLY A 95 18.41 -26.89 -10.32
C GLY A 95 19.70 -27.56 -10.70
N TYR A 96 20.00 -27.54 -11.99
CA TYR A 96 21.28 -27.99 -12.50
C TYR A 96 21.69 -27.31 -13.81
N PHE A 97 22.98 -27.33 -14.08
CA PHE A 97 23.59 -27.18 -15.40
C PHE A 97 24.28 -28.50 -15.77
N ALA A 98 23.99 -29.05 -16.94
CA ALA A 98 24.61 -30.27 -17.45
C ALA A 98 25.56 -29.93 -18.62
N ILE A 99 26.78 -30.46 -18.51
CA ILE A 99 27.85 -30.40 -19.52
C ILE A 99 28.24 -31.83 -19.93
N ASP A 100 28.69 -31.97 -21.17
CA ASP A 100 29.17 -33.22 -21.76
C ASP A 100 30.63 -33.07 -22.21
N GLU A 101 31.47 -34.04 -21.91
CA GLU A 101 32.91 -33.99 -22.20
C GLU A 101 33.24 -33.94 -23.71
N GLY A 102 32.37 -34.47 -24.57
CA GLY A 102 32.48 -34.37 -26.03
C GLY A 102 32.09 -32.98 -26.56
N GLU A 103 31.02 -32.38 -26.05
CA GLU A 103 30.60 -31.02 -26.47
C GLU A 103 31.39 -29.90 -25.77
N ASN A 104 31.94 -30.14 -24.58
CA ASN A 104 32.61 -29.15 -23.71
C ASN A 104 34.12 -29.42 -23.53
N ILE A 105 34.80 -29.95 -24.55
CA ILE A 105 36.21 -30.43 -24.48
C ILE A 105 37.25 -29.42 -23.93
N ASN A 106 36.93 -28.12 -23.92
CA ASN A 106 37.78 -27.05 -23.38
C ASN A 106 37.53 -26.72 -21.89
N LEU A 107 36.42 -27.20 -21.32
CA LEU A 107 36.17 -27.21 -19.87
C LEU A 107 36.98 -28.36 -19.26
N LYS A 108 38.21 -28.06 -18.84
CA LYS A 108 39.11 -29.04 -18.23
C LYS A 108 38.96 -29.03 -16.72
N ASP A 109 38.84 -30.21 -16.12
CA ASP A 109 38.76 -30.37 -14.66
C ASP A 109 40.15 -30.17 -14.01
N GLN A 110 40.15 -29.76 -12.74
CA GLN A 110 41.38 -29.68 -11.94
C GLN A 110 41.92 -31.08 -11.59
N THR A 111 43.20 -31.15 -11.20
CA THR A 111 43.92 -32.41 -10.94
C THR A 111 43.28 -33.26 -9.82
N ASP A 112 42.59 -32.63 -8.86
CA ASP A 112 41.85 -33.26 -7.78
C ASP A 112 40.35 -33.50 -8.11
N ARG A 113 39.93 -33.12 -9.32
CA ARG A 113 38.55 -33.11 -9.84
C ARG A 113 37.57 -32.21 -9.09
N LYS A 114 38.03 -31.24 -8.29
CA LYS A 114 37.16 -30.28 -7.58
C LYS A 114 36.94 -28.99 -8.39
N GLY A 115 36.25 -29.17 -9.51
CA GLY A 115 35.87 -28.09 -10.41
C GLY A 115 36.86 -27.89 -11.57
N PHE A 116 36.75 -26.74 -12.24
CA PHE A 116 37.43 -26.49 -13.52
C PHE A 116 38.74 -25.70 -13.39
N ILE A 117 39.69 -25.96 -14.28
CA ILE A 117 40.85 -25.11 -14.51
C ILE A 117 40.36 -23.76 -15.02
N SER A 118 40.83 -22.66 -14.42
CA SER A 118 40.47 -21.29 -14.83
C SER A 118 41.12 -20.95 -16.17
N ASN A 119 40.35 -21.04 -17.25
CA ASN A 119 40.75 -20.68 -18.60
C ASN A 119 39.65 -19.82 -19.27
N GLN A 120 39.90 -19.32 -20.47
CA GLN A 120 38.98 -18.43 -21.20
C GLN A 120 37.59 -19.06 -21.40
N TYR A 121 37.54 -20.39 -21.55
CA TYR A 121 36.32 -21.16 -21.78
C TYR A 121 35.52 -21.35 -20.49
N SER A 122 36.15 -21.78 -19.39
CA SER A 122 35.47 -21.95 -18.10
C SER A 122 35.00 -20.60 -17.53
N ARG A 123 35.78 -19.53 -17.69
CA ARG A 123 35.33 -18.17 -17.35
C ARG A 123 34.15 -17.71 -18.22
N ASN A 124 34.12 -18.05 -19.52
CA ASN A 124 32.96 -17.78 -20.37
C ASN A 124 31.73 -18.63 -20.01
N PHE A 125 31.89 -19.89 -19.58
CA PHE A 125 30.80 -20.70 -19.04
C PHE A 125 30.17 -20.02 -17.81
N PHE A 126 30.98 -19.62 -16.82
CA PHE A 126 30.48 -18.93 -15.63
C PHE A 126 29.80 -17.60 -15.97
N LEU A 127 30.35 -16.80 -16.90
CA LEU A 127 29.70 -15.58 -17.38
C LEU A 127 28.32 -15.83 -18.02
N LEU A 128 28.14 -16.93 -18.76
CA LEU A 128 26.85 -17.29 -19.33
C LEU A 128 25.87 -17.80 -18.26
N ALA A 129 26.35 -18.57 -17.27
CA ALA A 129 25.53 -19.04 -16.14
C ALA A 129 25.05 -17.86 -15.27
N PHE A 130 25.92 -16.89 -14.98
CA PHE A 130 25.53 -15.64 -14.30
C PHE A 130 24.53 -14.83 -15.13
N PHE A 131 24.73 -14.69 -16.44
CA PHE A 131 23.77 -14.01 -17.33
C PHE A 131 22.38 -14.68 -17.31
N ILE A 132 22.31 -16.01 -17.31
CA ILE A 132 21.05 -16.75 -17.19
C ILE A 132 20.38 -16.48 -15.84
N ARG A 133 21.14 -16.46 -14.74
CA ARG A 133 20.67 -16.10 -13.39
C ARG A 133 20.13 -14.67 -13.34
N ASP A 134 20.84 -13.73 -13.95
CA ASP A 134 20.45 -12.32 -13.99
C ASP A 134 19.18 -12.10 -14.83
N GLU A 135 19.04 -12.80 -15.96
CA GLU A 135 17.82 -12.79 -16.79
C GLU A 135 16.61 -13.39 -16.07
N ILE A 136 16.76 -14.54 -15.38
CA ILE A 136 15.65 -15.11 -14.59
C ILE A 136 15.19 -14.12 -13.52
N ASN A 137 16.12 -13.51 -12.79
CA ASN A 137 15.80 -12.47 -11.80
C ASN A 137 15.10 -11.25 -12.46
N ARG A 138 15.51 -10.85 -13.67
CA ARG A 138 14.84 -9.78 -14.45
C ARG A 138 13.41 -10.15 -14.82
N TYR A 139 13.15 -11.39 -15.25
CA TYR A 139 11.81 -11.87 -15.55
C TYR A 139 10.93 -11.98 -14.29
N GLN A 140 11.46 -12.47 -13.16
CA GLN A 140 10.74 -12.51 -11.88
C GLN A 140 10.36 -11.09 -11.40
N GLU A 141 11.27 -10.11 -11.51
CA GLU A 141 10.97 -8.70 -11.20
C GLU A 141 9.91 -8.09 -12.12
N LEU A 142 9.88 -8.45 -13.41
CA LEU A 142 8.84 -8.00 -14.34
C LEU A 142 7.46 -8.61 -14.01
N ILE A 143 7.41 -9.92 -13.72
CA ILE A 143 6.19 -10.60 -13.29
C ILE A 143 5.67 -10.00 -11.96
N ARG A 144 6.56 -9.74 -11.00
CA ARG A 144 6.20 -9.08 -9.73
C ARG A 144 5.60 -7.69 -9.94
N ARG A 145 6.11 -6.90 -10.89
CA ARG A 145 5.54 -5.58 -11.24
C ARG A 145 4.16 -5.73 -11.85
N ALA A 146 4.02 -6.54 -12.89
CA ALA A 146 2.75 -6.78 -13.56
C ALA A 146 1.67 -7.35 -12.61
N TYR A 147 2.05 -8.22 -11.67
CA TYR A 147 1.14 -8.74 -10.65
C TYR A 147 0.73 -7.68 -9.62
N ASN A 148 1.66 -6.81 -9.19
CA ASN A 148 1.34 -5.70 -8.29
C ASN A 148 0.47 -4.62 -8.99
N GLU A 149 0.72 -4.36 -10.28
CA GLU A 149 -0.12 -3.51 -11.13
C GLU A 149 -1.52 -4.11 -11.30
N PHE A 150 -1.63 -5.41 -11.60
CA PHE A 150 -2.90 -6.14 -11.63
C PHE A 150 -3.63 -6.09 -10.28
N LEU A 151 -2.98 -6.34 -9.15
CA LEU A 151 -3.59 -6.24 -7.82
C LEU A 151 -4.06 -4.81 -7.50
N THR A 152 -3.37 -3.79 -8.02
CA THR A 152 -3.75 -2.39 -7.87
C THR A 152 -4.98 -2.08 -8.73
N GLN A 153 -4.97 -2.48 -10.00
CA GLN A 153 -6.11 -2.30 -10.91
C GLN A 153 -7.35 -3.09 -10.44
N TYR A 154 -7.19 -4.34 -10.02
CA TYR A 154 -8.27 -5.17 -9.47
C TYR A 154 -8.90 -4.54 -8.22
N LYS A 155 -8.11 -3.89 -7.36
CA LYS A 155 -8.62 -3.11 -6.22
C LYS A 155 -9.36 -1.85 -6.66
N ILE A 156 -8.86 -1.15 -7.68
CA ILE A 156 -9.51 0.06 -8.26
C ILE A 156 -10.85 -0.30 -8.91
N GLU A 157 -10.95 -1.44 -9.59
CA GLU A 157 -12.14 -1.89 -10.31
C GLU A 157 -13.21 -2.50 -9.40
N ASN A 158 -12.81 -3.21 -8.32
CA ASN A 158 -13.74 -3.92 -7.43
C ASN A 158 -14.03 -3.21 -6.10
N SER A 159 -13.40 -2.06 -5.81
CA SER A 159 -13.64 -1.30 -4.57
C SER A 159 -13.89 0.18 -4.87
N GLY A 160 -15.10 0.66 -4.63
CA GLY A 160 -15.47 2.09 -4.75
C GLY A 160 -14.87 3.01 -3.68
N ILE A 161 -13.84 2.53 -2.96
CA ILE A 161 -13.18 3.16 -1.82
C ILE A 161 -11.71 3.35 -2.20
N LYS A 162 -11.28 4.60 -2.41
CA LYS A 162 -9.98 4.90 -3.05
C LYS A 162 -8.85 5.19 -2.06
N THR A 163 -9.18 5.59 -0.83
CA THR A 163 -8.21 5.90 0.23
C THR A 163 -8.67 5.36 1.59
N VAL A 164 -7.76 5.27 2.56
CA VAL A 164 -8.05 4.88 3.94
C VAL A 164 -9.06 5.83 4.59
N ASN A 165 -8.92 7.14 4.38
CA ASN A 165 -9.85 8.15 4.92
C ASN A 165 -11.24 8.05 4.28
N GLN A 166 -11.35 7.65 3.01
CA GLN A 166 -12.65 7.35 2.40
C GLN A 166 -13.31 6.11 3.03
N ALA A 167 -12.52 5.07 3.34
CA ALA A 167 -13.03 3.89 4.05
C ALA A 167 -13.59 4.27 5.44
N PHE A 168 -12.85 5.09 6.20
CA PHE A 168 -13.28 5.50 7.54
C PHE A 168 -14.43 6.51 7.52
N ASN A 169 -14.45 7.49 6.62
CA ASN A 169 -15.60 8.39 6.46
C ASN A 169 -16.87 7.61 6.09
N GLN A 170 -16.78 6.63 5.19
CA GLN A 170 -17.93 5.80 4.81
C GLN A 170 -18.36 4.84 5.94
N LEU A 171 -17.43 4.29 6.73
CA LEU A 171 -17.74 3.55 7.95
C LEU A 171 -18.46 4.43 8.98
N LYS A 172 -18.02 5.67 9.18
CA LYS A 172 -18.62 6.65 10.11
C LYS A 172 -20.02 7.07 9.66
N GLU A 173 -20.20 7.34 8.36
CA GLU A 173 -21.50 7.64 7.78
C GLU A 173 -22.48 6.46 7.88
N ASN A 174 -22.00 5.24 7.64
CA ASN A 174 -22.80 4.01 7.81
C ASN A 174 -23.16 3.74 9.28
N LYS A 175 -22.24 4.01 10.23
CA LYS A 175 -22.51 3.93 11.68
C LYS A 175 -23.62 4.89 12.09
N THR A 176 -23.57 6.15 11.67
CA THR A 176 -24.63 7.14 11.94
C THR A 176 -25.98 6.67 11.40
N LYS A 177 -26.04 6.23 10.13
CA LYS A 177 -27.27 5.70 9.51
C LYS A 177 -27.79 4.44 10.23
N ALA A 178 -26.92 3.55 10.69
CA ALA A 178 -27.31 2.36 11.43
C ALA A 178 -27.91 2.69 12.81
N VAL A 179 -27.39 3.73 13.49
CA VAL A 179 -27.96 4.23 14.76
C VAL A 179 -29.32 4.90 14.55
N GLU A 180 -29.46 5.69 13.48
CA GLU A 180 -30.71 6.35 13.11
C GLU A 180 -31.82 5.34 12.77
N VAL A 181 -31.53 4.37 11.89
CA VAL A 181 -32.47 3.28 11.53
C VAL A 181 -32.85 2.44 12.75
N LYS A 182 -31.93 2.19 13.70
CA LYS A 182 -32.24 1.50 14.96
C LYS A 182 -33.23 2.30 15.82
N ARG A 183 -33.10 3.63 15.90
CA ARG A 183 -34.01 4.50 16.65
C ARG A 183 -35.42 4.43 16.09
N GLU A 184 -35.57 4.63 14.78
CA GLU A 184 -36.87 4.59 14.09
C GLU A 184 -37.54 3.21 14.19
N PHE A 185 -36.74 2.15 14.18
CA PHE A 185 -37.22 0.78 14.38
C PHE A 185 -37.82 0.54 15.77
N GLU A 186 -37.13 0.95 16.85
CA GLU A 186 -37.67 0.79 18.22
C GLU A 186 -38.88 1.70 18.46
N GLU A 187 -38.90 2.93 17.93
CA GLU A 187 -40.07 3.82 17.97
C GLU A 187 -41.29 3.20 17.25
N SER A 188 -41.08 2.59 16.08
CA SER A 188 -42.12 1.87 15.34
C SER A 188 -42.65 0.65 16.10
N LYS A 189 -41.73 -0.12 16.70
CA LYS A 189 -42.00 -1.34 17.46
C LYS A 189 -42.80 -1.06 18.74
N GLU A 190 -42.43 -0.01 19.50
CA GLU A 190 -43.17 0.40 20.69
C GLU A 190 -44.55 0.98 20.32
N THR A 191 -44.65 1.72 19.21
CA THR A 191 -45.93 2.20 18.67
C THR A 191 -46.88 1.03 18.36
N VAL A 192 -46.43 0.02 17.61
CA VAL A 192 -47.23 -1.18 17.28
C VAL A 192 -47.64 -1.95 18.55
N LYS A 193 -46.72 -2.05 19.52
CA LYS A 193 -46.96 -2.67 20.84
C LYS A 193 -47.98 -1.94 21.70
N ILE A 194 -48.16 -0.62 21.55
CA ILE A 194 -49.20 0.19 22.21
C ILE A 194 -50.54 0.15 21.45
N VAL A 195 -50.51 0.10 20.12
CA VAL A 195 -51.72 0.14 19.28
C VAL A 195 -52.47 -1.20 19.27
N ILE A 196 -51.78 -2.34 19.17
CA ILE A 196 -52.42 -3.66 19.10
C ILE A 196 -53.33 -3.95 20.32
N PRO A 197 -52.92 -3.72 21.59
CA PRO A 197 -53.80 -3.91 22.74
C PRO A 197 -55.05 -3.03 22.69
N LYS A 198 -54.91 -1.75 22.32
CA LYS A 198 -56.04 -0.82 22.21
C LYS A 198 -57.04 -1.24 21.14
N LEU A 199 -56.57 -1.74 20.00
CA LEU A 199 -57.46 -2.25 18.94
C LEU A 199 -58.13 -3.57 19.36
N LYS A 200 -57.45 -4.45 20.11
CA LYS A 200 -58.07 -5.66 20.67
C LYS A 200 -59.17 -5.32 21.67
N GLU A 201 -58.92 -4.37 22.55
CA GLU A 201 -59.90 -3.86 23.51
C GLU A 201 -61.09 -3.17 22.79
N THR A 202 -60.81 -2.34 21.79
CA THR A 202 -61.85 -1.68 20.98
C THR A 202 -62.74 -2.69 20.26
N SER A 203 -62.15 -3.69 19.59
CA SER A 203 -62.90 -4.74 18.90
C SER A 203 -63.75 -5.56 19.87
N LYS A 204 -63.14 -6.04 20.98
CA LYS A 204 -63.82 -6.79 22.05
C LYS A 204 -65.01 -6.03 22.62
N ASN A 205 -64.89 -4.73 22.85
CA ASN A 205 -65.97 -3.89 23.38
C ASN A 205 -67.15 -3.71 22.39
N ILE A 206 -66.94 -3.91 21.08
CA ILE A 206 -68.01 -3.92 20.07
C ILE A 206 -68.61 -5.33 19.94
N GLU A 207 -67.79 -6.38 20.01
CA GLU A 207 -68.24 -7.78 19.93
C GLU A 207 -69.02 -8.25 21.17
N GLU A 208 -68.63 -7.82 22.38
CA GLU A 208 -69.24 -8.23 23.65
C GLU A 208 -70.53 -7.46 24.03
N ASN A 209 -71.12 -6.66 23.12
CA ASN A 209 -72.31 -5.84 23.40
C ASN A 209 -73.49 -6.12 22.43
N PRO A 210 -74.09 -7.34 22.43
CA PRO A 210 -74.82 -7.86 21.27
C PRO A 210 -76.25 -7.33 21.11
N LEU A 211 -76.79 -6.61 22.10
CA LEU A 211 -78.18 -6.13 22.09
C LEU A 211 -78.37 -4.79 21.36
N PHE A 212 -77.29 -4.03 21.09
CA PHE A 212 -77.39 -2.66 20.57
C PHE A 212 -76.52 -2.36 19.35
N SER A 213 -75.64 -3.27 18.93
CA SER A 213 -74.76 -3.08 17.76
C SER A 213 -75.56 -2.93 16.45
N THR A 214 -75.48 -1.77 15.83
CA THR A 214 -75.93 -1.53 14.46
C THR A 214 -75.13 -2.35 13.45
N ASP A 215 -75.65 -2.52 12.24
CA ASP A 215 -74.90 -3.20 11.16
C ASP A 215 -73.66 -2.40 10.72
N LEU A 216 -73.63 -1.08 10.99
CA LEU A 216 -72.45 -0.25 10.83
C LEU A 216 -71.37 -0.64 11.85
N GLU A 217 -71.71 -0.80 13.13
CA GLU A 217 -70.75 -1.19 14.18
C GLU A 217 -70.21 -2.60 13.96
N LYS A 218 -71.02 -3.55 13.48
CA LYS A 218 -70.54 -4.89 13.08
C LYS A 218 -69.55 -4.83 11.91
N LYS A 219 -69.80 -3.95 10.93
CA LYS A 219 -68.87 -3.69 9.82
C LYS A 219 -67.56 -3.07 10.33
N THR A 220 -67.64 -2.09 11.22
CA THR A 220 -66.48 -1.46 11.87
C THR A 220 -65.66 -2.46 12.69
N ALA A 221 -66.29 -3.33 13.48
CA ALA A 221 -65.58 -4.37 14.24
C ALA A 221 -64.80 -5.33 13.32
N LYS A 222 -65.40 -5.73 12.19
CA LYS A 222 -64.70 -6.52 11.19
C LYS A 222 -63.51 -5.76 10.58
N GLU A 223 -63.70 -4.51 10.16
CA GLU A 223 -62.64 -3.68 9.59
C GLU A 223 -61.50 -3.43 10.59
N VAL A 224 -61.80 -3.30 11.88
CA VAL A 224 -60.82 -3.24 12.97
C VAL A 224 -60.06 -4.57 13.11
N ASN A 225 -60.75 -5.72 13.06
CA ASN A 225 -60.11 -7.04 13.14
C ASN A 225 -59.21 -7.35 11.91
N ASP A 226 -59.65 -6.99 10.70
CA ASP A 226 -58.87 -7.13 9.47
C ASP A 226 -57.57 -6.31 9.56
N LEU A 227 -57.64 -5.05 10.05
CA LEU A 227 -56.45 -4.21 10.36
C LEU A 227 -55.58 -4.80 11.48
N LEU A 228 -56.17 -5.50 12.45
CA LEU A 228 -55.47 -6.12 13.57
C LEU A 228 -54.60 -7.29 13.10
N GLU A 229 -55.09 -8.08 12.15
CA GLU A 229 -54.28 -9.11 11.48
C GLU A 229 -53.08 -8.51 10.73
N GLU A 230 -53.25 -7.40 10.02
CA GLU A 230 -52.15 -6.73 9.33
C GLU A 230 -51.10 -6.17 10.30
N LEU A 231 -51.53 -5.55 11.41
CA LEU A 231 -50.64 -5.08 12.46
C LEU A 231 -49.88 -6.22 13.15
N LEU A 232 -50.50 -7.39 13.34
CA LEU A 232 -49.81 -8.59 13.85
C LEU A 232 -48.77 -9.14 12.85
N LYS A 233 -49.07 -9.11 11.55
CA LYS A 233 -48.11 -9.47 10.48
C LYS A 233 -46.92 -8.52 10.47
N ILE A 234 -47.16 -7.20 10.59
CA ILE A 234 -46.12 -6.16 10.75
C ILE A 234 -45.30 -6.40 12.01
N GLN A 235 -45.94 -6.64 13.18
CA GLN A 235 -45.25 -6.91 14.44
C GLN A 235 -44.29 -8.11 14.31
N SER A 236 -44.75 -9.22 13.71
CA SER A 236 -43.91 -10.41 13.48
C SER A 236 -42.73 -10.16 12.53
N THR A 237 -42.84 -9.16 11.65
CA THR A 237 -41.80 -8.76 10.70
C THR A 237 -40.77 -7.87 11.39
N LEU A 238 -41.20 -6.96 12.25
CA LEU A 238 -40.32 -6.19 13.12
C LEU A 238 -39.50 -7.11 14.03
N THR A 239 -40.11 -8.11 14.68
CA THR A 239 -39.36 -9.07 15.53
C THR A 239 -38.27 -9.83 14.76
N LYS A 240 -38.47 -10.12 13.46
CA LYS A 240 -37.44 -10.77 12.61
C LYS A 240 -36.32 -9.81 12.20
N LEU A 241 -36.63 -8.52 12.04
CA LEU A 241 -35.63 -7.47 11.77
C LEU A 241 -34.77 -7.16 13.01
N GLU A 242 -35.30 -7.36 14.22
CA GLU A 242 -34.56 -7.20 15.48
C GLU A 242 -33.28 -8.05 15.53
N ASP A 243 -33.34 -9.30 15.06
CA ASP A 243 -32.17 -10.20 15.00
C ASP A 243 -31.20 -9.87 13.85
N VAL A 244 -31.61 -9.06 12.88
CA VAL A 244 -30.70 -8.44 11.90
C VAL A 244 -29.98 -7.27 12.55
N ILE A 245 -30.72 -6.39 13.25
CA ILE A 245 -30.18 -5.22 13.96
C ILE A 245 -29.15 -5.65 15.01
N LYS A 246 -29.40 -6.71 15.78
CA LYS A 246 -28.42 -7.28 16.75
C LYS A 246 -27.10 -7.72 16.13
N ARG A 247 -27.08 -8.06 14.83
CA ARG A 247 -25.83 -8.38 14.11
C ARG A 247 -25.09 -7.11 13.68
N THR A 248 -25.83 -6.05 13.36
CA THR A 248 -25.28 -4.71 13.11
C THR A 248 -24.74 -4.06 14.40
N GLU A 249 -25.35 -4.33 15.56
CA GLU A 249 -24.86 -3.87 16.87
C GLU A 249 -23.45 -4.37 17.15
N LYS A 250 -23.18 -5.68 17.03
CA LYS A 250 -21.83 -6.25 17.13
C LYS A 250 -20.82 -5.59 16.18
N LEU A 251 -21.25 -5.18 14.98
CA LEU A 251 -20.38 -4.49 14.03
C LEU A 251 -20.07 -3.06 14.49
N ASN A 252 -21.07 -2.35 15.04
CA ASN A 252 -20.88 -1.03 15.64
C ASN A 252 -19.98 -1.07 16.88
N GLU A 253 -20.11 -2.08 17.76
CA GLU A 253 -19.20 -2.27 18.92
C GLU A 253 -17.74 -2.40 18.49
N VAL A 254 -17.46 -3.12 17.39
CA VAL A 254 -16.12 -3.22 16.81
C VAL A 254 -15.64 -1.87 16.26
N ILE A 255 -16.54 -1.05 15.68
CA ILE A 255 -16.21 0.31 15.22
C ILE A 255 -15.98 1.26 16.42
N ASP A 256 -16.74 1.16 17.52
CA ASP A 256 -16.53 1.92 18.75
C ASP A 256 -15.18 1.62 19.42
N VAL A 257 -14.70 0.38 19.32
CA VAL A 257 -13.36 -0.02 19.80
C VAL A 257 -12.25 0.42 18.83
N LEU A 258 -12.55 0.64 17.55
CA LEU A 258 -11.60 1.09 16.52
C LEU A 258 -11.44 2.61 16.45
N GLU A 259 -12.55 3.38 16.49
CA GLU A 259 -12.58 4.83 16.28
C GLU A 259 -11.54 5.61 17.14
N PRO A 260 -11.48 5.45 18.47
CA PRO A 260 -10.47 6.16 19.28
C PRO A 260 -9.03 5.66 19.05
N LYS A 261 -8.83 4.45 18.50
CA LYS A 261 -7.49 3.94 18.16
C LYS A 261 -7.00 4.47 16.82
N ILE A 262 -7.91 4.69 15.87
CA ILE A 262 -7.64 5.33 14.59
C ILE A 262 -7.27 6.79 14.83
N GLN A 263 -8.01 7.50 15.69
CA GLN A 263 -7.69 8.89 16.06
C GLN A 263 -6.29 9.01 16.70
N ILE A 264 -5.89 8.07 17.57
CA ILE A 264 -4.53 8.00 18.13
C ILE A 264 -3.45 7.74 17.05
N LEU A 265 -3.78 7.00 15.98
CA LEU A 265 -2.88 6.80 14.84
C LEU A 265 -2.78 8.04 13.96
N GLU A 266 -3.87 8.80 13.78
CA GLU A 266 -3.89 10.08 13.06
C GLU A 266 -3.01 11.13 13.76
N GLU A 267 -3.21 11.35 15.07
CA GLU A 267 -2.36 12.24 15.89
C GLU A 267 -0.87 11.88 15.84
N GLN A 268 -0.55 10.58 15.75
CA GLN A 268 0.82 10.07 15.65
C GLN A 268 1.41 10.21 14.24
N LEU A 269 0.60 10.09 13.19
CA LEU A 269 0.99 10.35 11.80
C LEU A 269 1.22 11.84 11.55
N GLU A 270 0.40 12.72 12.11
CA GLU A 270 0.62 14.17 12.07
C GLU A 270 1.92 14.54 12.80
N SER A 271 2.12 14.04 14.02
CA SER A 271 3.35 14.22 14.79
C SER A 271 4.60 13.69 14.06
N PHE A 272 4.48 12.55 13.37
CA PHE A 272 5.56 12.00 12.54
C PHE A 272 5.81 12.85 11.29
N SER A 273 4.76 13.38 10.66
CA SER A 273 4.87 14.31 9.53
C SER A 273 5.67 15.54 9.93
N GLU A 274 5.36 16.17 11.08
CA GLU A 274 6.13 17.32 11.59
C GLU A 274 7.59 16.96 11.92
N LEU A 275 7.87 15.79 12.51
CA LEU A 275 9.24 15.31 12.77
C LEU A 275 10.04 15.01 11.50
N ALA A 276 9.42 14.40 10.49
CA ALA A 276 10.02 14.21 9.17
C ALA A 276 10.27 15.56 8.47
N SER A 277 9.35 16.52 8.68
CA SER A 277 9.45 17.89 8.19
C SER A 277 10.69 18.61 8.74
N LEU A 278 11.03 18.41 10.02
CA LEU A 278 12.16 19.08 10.66
C LEU A 278 13.54 18.55 10.22
N GLY A 279 13.59 17.54 9.34
CA GLY A 279 14.84 16.95 8.86
C GLY A 279 15.60 16.12 9.90
N LEU A 280 15.07 15.98 11.12
CA LEU A 280 15.72 15.33 12.26
C LEU A 280 15.69 13.79 12.20
N THR A 281 15.19 13.19 11.11
CA THR A 281 15.02 11.74 10.98
C THR A 281 16.33 11.00 10.68
N THR A 282 17.07 10.71 11.76
CA THR A 282 18.23 9.80 11.72
C THR A 282 17.85 8.45 11.10
N GLU A 283 18.79 7.82 10.40
CA GLU A 283 18.57 6.62 9.59
C GLU A 283 17.93 5.45 10.38
N SER A 284 18.39 5.20 11.62
CA SER A 284 17.80 4.18 12.52
C SER A 284 16.31 4.38 12.76
N VAL A 285 15.88 5.62 13.07
CA VAL A 285 14.48 5.93 13.39
C VAL A 285 13.58 5.69 12.18
N SER A 286 14.06 6.04 10.97
CA SER A 286 13.31 5.77 9.73
C SER A 286 13.16 4.27 9.46
N HIS A 287 14.18 3.47 9.77
CA HIS A 287 14.13 2.01 9.65
C HIS A 287 13.19 1.36 10.67
N GLU A 288 13.16 1.85 11.91
CA GLU A 288 12.27 1.33 12.96
C GLU A 288 10.80 1.64 12.66
N PHE A 289 10.48 2.86 12.22
CA PHE A 289 9.12 3.23 11.81
C PHE A 289 8.64 2.45 10.58
N ALA A 290 9.49 2.25 9.56
CA ALA A 290 9.17 1.39 8.43
C ALA A 290 8.89 -0.05 8.88
N SER A 291 9.73 -0.59 9.78
CA SER A 291 9.54 -1.93 10.35
C SER A 291 8.26 -2.07 11.18
N ILE A 292 7.69 -0.98 11.71
CA ILE A 292 6.39 -0.99 12.40
C ILE A 292 5.24 -0.94 11.37
N ALA A 293 5.36 -0.11 10.33
CA ALA A 293 4.37 -0.02 9.26
C ALA A 293 4.21 -1.35 8.48
N ASP A 294 5.32 -1.99 8.11
CA ASP A 294 5.33 -3.29 7.41
C ASP A 294 4.57 -4.36 8.21
N LYS A 295 4.81 -4.42 9.53
CA LYS A 295 4.16 -5.37 10.46
C LYS A 295 2.64 -5.16 10.55
N LEU A 296 2.19 -3.90 10.59
CA LEU A 296 0.76 -3.56 10.57
C LEU A 296 0.12 -3.94 9.23
N ALA A 297 0.79 -3.65 8.10
CA ALA A 297 0.29 -3.98 6.76
C ALA A 297 0.21 -5.50 6.52
N GLU A 298 1.19 -6.27 6.99
CA GLU A 298 1.18 -7.75 6.96
C GLU A 298 -0.03 -8.30 7.75
N LYS A 299 -0.24 -7.81 8.98
CA LYS A 299 -1.33 -8.30 9.84
C LYS A 299 -2.71 -7.90 9.33
N ALA A 300 -2.87 -6.67 8.83
CA ALA A 300 -4.10 -6.22 8.19
C ALA A 300 -4.44 -7.09 6.96
N SER A 301 -3.45 -7.42 6.14
CA SER A 301 -3.62 -8.32 4.98
C SER A 301 -4.03 -9.73 5.40
N PHE A 302 -3.40 -10.29 6.44
CA PHE A 302 -3.73 -11.60 6.99
C PHE A 302 -5.20 -11.70 7.45
N TYR A 303 -5.71 -10.71 8.19
CA TYR A 303 -7.10 -10.72 8.64
C TYR A 303 -8.11 -10.32 7.57
N SER A 304 -7.72 -9.49 6.59
CA SER A 304 -8.54 -9.23 5.40
C SER A 304 -8.80 -10.52 4.61
N ASN A 305 -7.78 -11.37 4.44
CA ASN A 305 -7.93 -12.69 3.81
C ASN A 305 -8.80 -13.65 4.65
N LYS A 306 -8.73 -13.61 5.99
CA LYS A 306 -9.66 -14.36 6.86
C LYS A 306 -11.12 -13.89 6.71
N LEU A 307 -11.34 -12.58 6.61
CA LEU A 307 -12.66 -11.98 6.41
C LEU A 307 -13.27 -12.42 5.07
N GLN A 308 -12.52 -12.28 3.97
CA GLN A 308 -12.97 -12.68 2.63
C GLN A 308 -13.29 -14.18 2.54
N SER A 309 -12.49 -15.04 3.20
CA SER A 309 -12.74 -16.48 3.25
C SER A 309 -13.88 -16.91 4.19
N LYS A 310 -14.57 -15.96 4.85
CA LYS A 310 -15.60 -16.19 5.87
C LYS A 310 -15.15 -17.09 7.05
N LYS A 311 -13.84 -17.11 7.33
CA LYS A 311 -13.21 -17.89 8.41
C LYS A 311 -12.74 -17.01 9.60
N LEU A 312 -13.26 -15.79 9.70
CA LEU A 312 -12.99 -14.88 10.80
C LEU A 312 -13.86 -15.25 12.01
N SER A 313 -13.22 -15.47 13.17
CA SER A 313 -13.91 -15.69 14.45
C SER A 313 -13.91 -14.43 15.33
N ASP A 314 -14.82 -14.34 16.31
CA ASP A 314 -14.80 -13.26 17.31
C ASP A 314 -13.44 -13.21 18.06
N SER A 315 -12.76 -14.36 18.20
CA SER A 315 -11.40 -14.43 18.77
C SER A 315 -10.32 -13.85 17.85
N ASP A 316 -10.46 -13.96 16.52
CA ASP A 316 -9.51 -13.35 15.57
C ASP A 316 -9.53 -11.82 15.65
N ILE A 317 -10.72 -11.24 15.87
CA ILE A 317 -10.88 -9.80 16.08
C ILE A 317 -10.15 -9.37 17.35
N TYR A 318 -10.25 -10.15 18.43
CA TYR A 318 -9.55 -9.86 19.69
C TYR A 318 -8.02 -9.92 19.53
N VAL A 319 -7.49 -10.96 18.86
CA VAL A 319 -6.03 -11.08 18.61
C VAL A 319 -5.52 -9.98 17.68
N LEU A 320 -6.30 -9.53 16.69
CA LEU A 320 -5.99 -8.34 15.91
C LEU A 320 -5.96 -7.06 16.78
N MET A 321 -6.94 -6.90 17.68
CA MET A 321 -6.99 -5.76 18.60
C MET A 321 -5.80 -5.72 19.56
N GLU A 322 -5.37 -6.86 20.11
CA GLU A 322 -4.18 -6.94 20.97
C GLU A 322 -2.88 -6.65 20.19
N TYR A 323 -2.78 -7.16 18.95
CA TYR A 323 -1.63 -6.89 18.08
C TYR A 323 -1.50 -5.40 17.72
N ILE A 324 -2.62 -4.74 17.38
CA ILE A 324 -2.63 -3.29 17.15
C ILE A 324 -2.29 -2.54 18.44
N ASN A 325 -2.89 -2.89 19.58
CA ASN A 325 -2.62 -2.25 20.88
C ASN A 325 -1.14 -2.31 21.27
N SER A 326 -0.50 -3.48 21.12
CA SER A 326 0.92 -3.68 21.46
C SER A 326 1.84 -2.92 20.50
N THR A 327 1.53 -2.91 19.21
CA THR A 327 2.30 -2.19 18.19
C THR A 327 2.23 -0.66 18.37
N VAL A 328 1.04 -0.11 18.61
CA VAL A 328 0.83 1.32 18.89
C VAL A 328 1.50 1.74 20.20
N ASN A 329 1.46 0.90 21.25
CA ASN A 329 2.19 1.17 22.49
C ASN A 329 3.71 1.16 22.30
N GLY A 330 4.26 0.30 21.44
CA GLY A 330 5.67 0.33 21.06
C GLY A 330 6.06 1.66 20.41
N LEU A 331 5.31 2.09 19.41
CA LEU A 331 5.52 3.37 18.71
C LEU A 331 5.41 4.58 19.68
N LYS A 332 4.43 4.55 20.59
CA LYS A 332 4.24 5.55 21.66
C LYS A 332 5.43 5.63 22.62
N ILE A 333 6.07 4.51 22.95
CA ILE A 333 7.30 4.50 23.76
C ILE A 333 8.44 5.15 22.99
N GLN A 334 8.64 4.81 21.71
CA GLN A 334 9.69 5.39 20.88
C GLN A 334 9.54 6.91 20.70
N LEU A 335 8.33 7.40 20.40
CA LEU A 335 8.05 8.85 20.31
C LEU A 335 8.35 9.60 21.62
N LYS A 336 8.12 8.97 22.78
CA LYS A 336 8.39 9.60 24.09
C LYS A 336 9.89 9.92 24.31
N HIS A 337 10.80 9.23 23.61
CA HIS A 337 12.23 9.55 23.66
C HIS A 337 12.63 10.76 22.79
N LEU A 338 11.72 11.29 21.97
CA LEU A 338 11.96 12.44 21.07
C LEU A 338 11.30 13.77 21.55
N ASP A 339 10.40 13.72 22.55
CA ASP A 339 9.68 14.88 23.13
C ASP A 339 10.56 16.10 23.50
N PRO A 340 11.82 15.98 23.99
CA PRO A 340 12.63 17.15 24.33
C PRO A 340 12.90 18.13 23.18
N ALA A 341 12.89 17.67 21.93
CA ALA A 341 13.15 18.52 20.76
C ALA A 341 11.92 19.28 20.25
N LEU A 342 10.70 18.78 20.51
CA LEU A 342 9.46 19.29 19.92
C LEU A 342 8.96 20.59 20.57
N LYS A 343 9.32 20.86 21.82
CA LYS A 343 8.71 21.95 22.61
C LYS A 343 9.10 23.39 22.20
N TYR A 344 10.09 23.58 21.34
CA TYR A 344 10.68 24.92 21.11
C TYR A 344 10.18 25.70 19.89
N ASN A 345 9.39 25.11 18.98
CA ASN A 345 8.98 25.74 17.71
C ASN A 345 7.45 25.89 17.54
N LYS A 346 6.71 26.21 18.61
CA LYS A 346 5.28 26.52 18.50
C LYS A 346 5.03 27.87 17.80
N GLU A 347 4.62 27.75 16.54
CA GLU A 347 3.86 28.69 15.70
C GLU A 347 3.97 30.21 15.94
N LYS A 348 4.51 30.90 14.93
CA LYS A 348 3.93 32.16 14.46
C LYS A 348 3.40 31.97 13.04
N LYS A 349 2.11 32.21 12.84
CA LYS A 349 1.50 32.34 11.51
C LYS A 349 1.55 33.81 11.12
N ASN A 350 2.18 34.10 9.98
CA ASN A 350 2.34 35.44 9.46
C ASN A 350 1.45 35.62 8.23
N THR A 351 1.05 36.86 7.94
CA THR A 351 0.54 37.22 6.61
C THR A 351 1.72 37.31 5.63
N ILE A 352 1.58 36.72 4.45
CA ILE A 352 2.64 36.59 3.43
C ILE A 352 2.03 36.86 2.05
N SER A 353 2.57 37.80 1.26
CA SER A 353 2.28 37.87 -0.19
C SER A 353 2.99 36.72 -0.92
N MET A 354 2.26 36.04 -1.80
CA MET A 354 2.83 34.96 -2.59
C MET A 354 3.93 35.44 -3.55
N SER A 355 3.74 36.60 -4.18
CA SER A 355 4.72 37.18 -5.10
C SER A 355 5.97 37.70 -4.38
N GLU A 356 5.83 38.26 -3.17
CA GLU A 356 7.00 38.64 -2.37
C GLU A 356 7.79 37.41 -1.91
N LEU A 357 7.12 36.38 -1.37
CA LEU A 357 7.73 35.12 -0.99
C LEU A 357 8.54 34.51 -2.13
N PHE A 358 7.92 34.32 -3.30
CA PHE A 358 8.60 33.71 -4.43
C PHE A 358 9.70 34.61 -5.02
N LYS A 359 9.62 35.94 -4.83
CA LYS A 359 10.69 36.88 -5.21
C LYS A 359 11.89 36.83 -4.28
N GLU A 360 11.69 36.68 -2.97
CA GLU A 360 12.77 36.42 -1.99
C GLU A 360 13.52 35.13 -2.34
N GLU A 361 12.79 34.03 -2.56
CA GLU A 361 13.40 32.72 -2.78
C GLU A 361 13.87 32.49 -4.23
N LYS A 362 13.52 33.37 -5.21
CA LYS A 362 13.87 33.19 -6.64
C LYS A 362 15.37 33.07 -6.84
N GLU A 363 16.19 33.83 -6.11
CA GLU A 363 17.66 33.76 -6.24
C GLU A 363 18.20 32.40 -5.75
N TYR A 364 17.74 31.92 -4.60
CA TYR A 364 18.15 30.61 -4.05
C TYR A 364 17.83 29.47 -5.01
N TYR A 365 16.59 29.40 -5.48
CA TYR A 365 16.16 28.35 -6.42
C TYR A 365 16.85 28.49 -7.79
N SER A 366 17.00 29.70 -8.34
CA SER A 366 17.74 29.91 -9.60
C SER A 366 19.19 29.46 -9.47
N ASN A 367 19.89 29.81 -8.39
CA ASN A 367 21.27 29.38 -8.14
C ASN A 367 21.41 27.87 -7.92
N ARG A 368 20.36 27.21 -7.41
CA ARG A 368 20.28 25.74 -7.30
C ARG A 368 20.07 25.07 -8.65
N PHE A 369 19.16 25.60 -9.48
CA PHE A 369 18.79 25.01 -10.77
C PHE A 369 19.81 25.28 -11.89
N ASN A 370 20.43 26.46 -11.91
CA ASN A 370 21.53 26.80 -12.82
C ASN A 370 22.71 25.82 -12.72
N LYS A 371 23.06 25.35 -11.52
CA LYS A 371 24.12 24.31 -11.30
C LYS A 371 23.85 23.00 -12.04
N ASN A 372 22.59 22.76 -12.43
CA ASN A 372 22.13 21.55 -13.11
C ASN A 372 21.66 21.83 -14.55
N ASN A 373 21.83 23.07 -15.05
CA ASN A 373 21.29 23.56 -16.32
C ASN A 373 19.77 23.36 -16.45
N ILE A 374 19.03 23.61 -15.36
CA ILE A 374 17.57 23.62 -15.32
C ILE A 374 17.11 25.08 -15.38
N GLU A 375 16.27 25.41 -16.36
CA GLU A 375 15.62 26.72 -16.48
C GLU A 375 14.48 26.84 -15.46
N PHE A 376 14.36 27.99 -14.79
CA PHE A 376 13.40 28.19 -13.70
C PHE A 376 12.73 29.55 -13.82
N ASP A 377 11.41 29.54 -13.98
CA ASP A 377 10.62 30.77 -14.03
C ASP A 377 9.44 30.77 -13.06
N ILE A 378 9.05 31.99 -12.67
CA ILE A 378 7.96 32.30 -11.75
C ILE A 378 7.16 33.44 -12.38
N ASN A 379 5.93 33.13 -12.77
CA ASN A 379 4.97 34.06 -13.33
C ASN A 379 3.86 34.35 -12.30
N SER A 380 3.63 35.62 -11.97
CA SER A 380 2.51 36.03 -11.12
C SER A 380 1.45 36.72 -11.97
N VAL A 381 0.25 36.13 -11.99
CA VAL A 381 -0.89 36.56 -12.80
C VAL A 381 -1.92 37.30 -11.94
N ASP A 382 -2.18 36.79 -10.74
CA ASP A 382 -2.99 37.45 -9.71
C ASP A 382 -2.43 37.13 -8.32
N ASP A 383 -1.88 38.14 -7.64
CA ASP A 383 -1.20 37.99 -6.35
C ASP A 383 -2.19 37.98 -5.17
N PHE A 384 -1.82 37.28 -4.11
CA PHE A 384 -2.67 37.20 -2.92
C PHE A 384 -1.85 37.01 -1.64
N HIS A 385 -2.49 37.38 -0.53
CA HIS A 385 -1.95 37.25 0.81
C HIS A 385 -2.55 36.02 1.49
N ILE A 386 -1.73 35.30 2.23
CA ILE A 386 -2.13 34.13 3.03
C ILE A 386 -1.55 34.16 4.43
N LYS A 387 -2.24 33.48 5.37
CA LYS A 387 -1.92 33.48 6.80
C LYS A 387 -1.38 32.12 7.28
N ILE A 388 -0.08 31.89 7.11
CA ILE A 388 0.56 30.59 7.37
C ILE A 388 1.94 30.76 8.05
N ASN A 389 2.48 29.66 8.58
CA ASN A 389 3.88 29.60 8.99
C ASN A 389 4.77 29.53 7.72
N LYS A 390 5.65 30.53 7.49
CA LYS A 390 6.55 30.57 6.30
C LYS A 390 7.33 29.26 6.14
N GLY A 391 7.76 28.62 7.23
CA GLY A 391 8.49 27.34 7.18
C GLY A 391 7.67 26.19 6.59
N LYS A 392 6.41 26.00 7.02
CA LYS A 392 5.52 24.96 6.47
C LYS A 392 5.27 25.18 4.96
N LEU A 393 5.17 26.44 4.53
CA LEU A 393 4.97 26.79 3.12
C LEU A 393 6.23 26.58 2.27
N ILE A 394 7.40 27.08 2.70
CA ILE A 394 8.68 26.85 2.02
C ILE A 394 8.91 25.36 1.80
N GLN A 395 8.60 24.54 2.80
CA GLN A 395 8.72 23.09 2.73
C GLN A 395 7.76 22.39 1.75
N ILE A 396 6.54 22.90 1.58
CA ILE A 396 5.62 22.42 0.54
C ILE A 396 6.24 22.64 -0.84
N ILE A 397 6.76 23.85 -1.07
CA ILE A 397 7.46 24.23 -2.30
C ILE A 397 8.71 23.37 -2.51
N ASP A 398 9.56 23.23 -1.49
CA ASP A 398 10.79 22.44 -1.54
C ASP A 398 10.50 20.98 -1.90
N ASN A 399 9.50 20.32 -1.28
CA ASN A 399 9.17 18.92 -1.60
C ASN A 399 8.73 18.72 -3.05
N LEU A 400 8.02 19.68 -3.65
CA LEU A 400 7.60 19.64 -5.06
C LEU A 400 8.78 19.92 -5.99
N LEU A 401 9.59 20.95 -5.68
CA LEU A 401 10.76 21.34 -6.46
C LEU A 401 11.89 20.28 -6.42
N ASN A 402 12.15 19.64 -5.28
CA ASN A 402 13.11 18.53 -5.15
C ASN A 402 12.64 17.28 -5.94
N ASN A 403 11.33 17.11 -6.16
CA ASN A 403 10.80 16.03 -7.01
C ASN A 403 10.97 16.35 -8.50
N SER A 404 10.66 17.59 -8.91
CA SER A 404 10.89 18.07 -10.27
C SER A 404 12.37 18.00 -10.66
N GLU A 405 13.27 18.54 -9.83
CA GLU A 405 14.72 18.50 -10.03
C GLU A 405 15.25 17.07 -10.26
N PHE A 406 14.73 16.09 -9.49
CA PHE A 406 15.12 14.70 -9.62
C PHE A 406 14.75 14.12 -11.00
N TRP A 407 13.48 14.28 -11.41
CA TRP A 407 13.00 13.69 -12.66
C TRP A 407 13.57 14.39 -13.90
N LEU A 408 13.79 15.70 -13.82
CA LEU A 408 14.49 16.47 -14.85
C LEU A 408 15.93 15.99 -15.06
N LYS A 409 16.66 15.62 -13.99
CA LYS A 409 18.02 15.04 -14.10
C LYS A 409 18.01 13.66 -14.73
N GLU A 410 17.16 12.74 -14.27
CA GLU A 410 17.09 11.39 -14.85
C GLU A 410 16.63 11.44 -16.32
N LYS A 411 15.80 12.42 -16.71
CA LYS A 411 15.45 12.68 -18.11
C LYS A 411 16.63 13.26 -18.91
N LYS A 412 17.38 14.24 -18.37
CA LYS A 412 18.58 14.83 -19.00
C LYS A 412 19.74 13.84 -19.17
N LEU A 413 19.82 12.83 -18.31
CA LEU A 413 20.73 11.69 -18.47
C LEU A 413 20.30 10.73 -19.59
N SER A 414 19.00 10.64 -19.86
CA SER A 414 18.43 9.78 -20.90
C SER A 414 18.40 10.45 -22.28
N ASP A 415 18.22 11.77 -22.32
CA ASP A 415 18.28 12.62 -23.50
C ASP A 415 19.18 13.84 -23.23
N PRO A 416 20.45 13.83 -23.71
CA PRO A 416 21.36 14.96 -23.56
C PRO A 416 20.91 16.23 -24.28
N SER A 417 20.00 16.16 -25.26
CA SER A 417 19.49 17.34 -26.00
C SER A 417 18.38 18.08 -25.25
N PHE A 418 17.64 17.37 -24.38
CA PHE A 418 16.57 17.91 -23.53
C PHE A 418 17.01 19.19 -22.79
N LYS A 419 16.16 20.23 -22.81
CA LYS A 419 16.31 21.41 -21.96
C LYS A 419 15.34 21.31 -20.79
N PRO A 420 15.82 21.05 -19.56
CA PRO A 420 14.94 20.94 -18.40
C PRO A 420 14.40 22.30 -17.97
N GLU A 421 13.13 22.36 -17.62
CA GLU A 421 12.41 23.59 -17.25
C GLU A 421 11.46 23.31 -16.08
N ILE A 422 11.41 24.22 -15.11
CA ILE A 422 10.43 24.29 -14.03
C ILE A 422 9.71 25.64 -14.08
N LYS A 423 8.39 25.63 -13.99
CA LYS A 423 7.54 26.83 -13.97
C LYS A 423 6.62 26.86 -12.76
N ILE A 424 6.56 28.00 -12.09
CA ILE A 424 5.59 28.33 -11.05
C ILE A 424 4.64 29.42 -11.59
N LYS A 425 3.32 29.22 -11.45
CA LYS A 425 2.28 30.21 -11.75
C LYS A 425 1.51 30.55 -10.47
N ILE A 426 1.37 31.84 -10.16
CA ILE A 426 0.57 32.35 -9.03
C ILE A 426 -0.71 32.98 -9.61
N GLU A 427 -1.87 32.50 -9.17
CA GLU A 427 -3.18 32.95 -9.68
C GLU A 427 -4.27 32.63 -8.63
N LYS A 428 -4.71 33.64 -7.86
CA LYS A 428 -5.62 33.48 -6.71
C LYS A 428 -6.84 32.59 -7.00
N PRO A 429 -7.18 31.61 -6.13
CA PRO A 429 -6.55 31.21 -4.86
C PRO A 429 -5.43 30.15 -4.99
N TRP A 430 -4.87 29.96 -6.18
CA TRP A 430 -4.03 28.81 -6.55
C TRP A 430 -2.55 29.14 -6.71
N ILE A 431 -1.72 28.12 -6.49
CA ILE A 431 -0.34 28.05 -6.98
C ILE A 431 -0.23 26.80 -7.86
N TYR A 432 0.28 26.95 -9.08
CA TYR A 432 0.59 25.83 -9.96
C TYR A 432 2.10 25.64 -10.05
N ILE A 433 2.58 24.41 -9.90
CA ILE A 433 3.99 24.03 -10.09
C ILE A 433 4.07 22.95 -11.16
N SER A 434 4.91 23.14 -12.15
CA SER A 434 5.02 22.26 -13.31
C SER A 434 6.47 22.06 -13.74
N ASP A 435 6.78 20.88 -14.27
CA ASP A 435 8.07 20.57 -14.90
C ASP A 435 7.87 19.93 -16.27
N ASN A 436 8.81 20.18 -17.20
CA ASN A 436 8.77 19.60 -18.55
C ASN A 436 9.38 18.18 -18.63
N GLY A 437 9.41 17.45 -17.51
CA GLY A 437 10.03 16.15 -17.31
C GLY A 437 9.26 14.98 -17.92
N TYR A 438 9.13 13.89 -17.18
CA TYR A 438 8.39 12.70 -17.64
C TYR A 438 6.88 12.80 -17.41
N GLY A 439 6.42 13.64 -16.46
CA GLY A 439 5.07 13.58 -15.93
C GLY A 439 4.76 12.26 -15.22
N ILE A 440 3.58 12.20 -14.61
CA ILE A 440 3.13 11.15 -13.71
C ILE A 440 2.39 10.07 -14.52
N THR A 441 2.84 8.81 -14.38
CA THR A 441 2.22 7.66 -15.04
C THR A 441 0.80 7.43 -14.50
N PRO A 442 -0.22 7.21 -15.35
CA PRO A 442 -1.62 7.05 -14.90
C PRO A 442 -1.83 5.98 -13.81
N ALA A 443 -1.03 4.91 -13.83
CA ALA A 443 -1.08 3.83 -12.85
C ALA A 443 -0.86 4.27 -11.39
N ILE A 444 -0.16 5.39 -11.14
CA ILE A 444 0.06 5.95 -9.81
C ILE A 444 -0.68 7.26 -9.56
N GLU A 445 -1.39 7.81 -10.54
CA GLU A 445 -1.95 9.18 -10.51
C GLU A 445 -2.81 9.44 -9.27
N ASN A 446 -3.65 8.48 -8.89
CA ASN A 446 -4.54 8.55 -7.72
C ASN A 446 -3.85 8.19 -6.38
N GLN A 447 -2.55 7.88 -6.39
CA GLN A 447 -1.80 7.34 -5.25
C GLN A 447 -0.51 8.11 -4.93
N ILE A 448 -0.13 9.12 -5.74
CA ILE A 448 1.16 9.83 -5.57
C ILE A 448 1.34 10.52 -4.21
N PHE A 449 0.25 10.84 -3.51
CA PHE A 449 0.26 11.46 -2.19
C PHE A 449 0.14 10.44 -1.04
N GLU A 450 -0.13 9.16 -1.32
CA GLU A 450 -0.15 8.11 -0.31
C GLU A 450 1.29 7.84 0.20
N PRO A 451 1.47 7.53 1.50
CA PRO A 451 2.79 7.36 2.08
C PRO A 451 3.55 6.18 1.46
N PHE A 452 4.87 6.34 1.32
CA PHE A 452 5.80 5.38 0.72
C PHE A 452 5.66 5.14 -0.80
N VAL A 453 4.67 5.76 -1.48
CA VAL A 453 4.54 5.66 -2.94
C VAL A 453 5.69 6.40 -3.63
N THR A 454 6.50 5.68 -4.40
CA THR A 454 7.54 6.28 -5.23
C THR A 454 7.92 5.42 -6.43
N THR A 455 8.20 6.08 -7.56
CA THR A 455 8.82 5.50 -8.75
C THR A 455 10.33 5.72 -8.81
N LYS A 456 10.93 6.45 -7.85
CA LYS A 456 12.38 6.62 -7.77
C LYS A 456 13.05 5.27 -7.45
N PRO A 457 14.27 4.99 -7.95
CA PRO A 457 14.99 3.75 -7.64
C PRO A 457 15.14 3.51 -6.14
N LYS A 458 15.16 2.24 -5.70
CA LYS A 458 15.36 1.86 -4.29
C LYS A 458 16.59 2.58 -3.72
N GLY A 459 16.44 3.19 -2.54
CA GLY A 459 17.47 4.02 -1.89
C GLY A 459 17.52 5.49 -2.35
N LYS A 460 17.07 5.84 -3.56
CA LYS A 460 17.00 7.25 -4.05
C LYS A 460 15.71 8.00 -3.61
N GLY A 461 14.76 7.34 -2.94
CA GLY A 461 13.54 7.96 -2.46
C GLY A 461 12.81 7.13 -1.41
N ARG A 462 12.20 7.81 -0.43
CA ARG A 462 11.41 7.19 0.67
C ARG A 462 9.89 7.23 0.44
N GLY A 463 9.41 7.87 -0.64
CA GLY A 463 7.98 8.02 -0.95
C GLY A 463 7.15 8.88 0.03
N LEU A 464 7.80 9.70 0.85
CA LEU A 464 7.11 10.55 1.85
C LEU A 464 6.92 12.01 1.43
N GLY A 465 7.64 12.51 0.43
CA GLY A 465 7.67 13.96 0.12
C GLY A 465 6.31 14.53 -0.31
N LEU A 466 5.55 13.83 -1.15
CA LEU A 466 4.22 14.26 -1.58
C LEU A 466 3.15 14.03 -0.49
N PHE A 467 3.29 12.98 0.31
CA PHE A 467 2.47 12.76 1.51
C PHE A 467 2.63 13.92 2.51
N ILE A 468 3.86 14.33 2.82
CA ILE A 468 4.16 15.47 3.70
C ILE A 468 3.55 16.77 3.14
N VAL A 469 3.64 17.01 1.82
CA VAL A 469 2.97 18.15 1.17
C VAL A 469 1.46 18.12 1.42
N GLN A 470 0.81 16.97 1.23
CA GLN A 470 -0.63 16.85 1.47
C GLN A 470 -0.96 17.12 2.94
N GLN A 471 -0.29 16.47 3.90
CA GLN A 471 -0.57 16.64 5.34
C GLN A 471 -0.34 18.10 5.83
N LEU A 472 0.67 18.80 5.32
CA LEU A 472 0.90 20.20 5.65
C LEU A 472 -0.20 21.14 5.12
N LEU A 473 -0.77 20.81 3.96
CA LEU A 473 -1.92 21.53 3.39
C LEU A 473 -3.21 21.18 4.12
N ASP A 474 -3.49 19.90 4.36
CA ASP A 474 -4.67 19.41 5.08
C ASP A 474 -4.76 20.01 6.50
N SER A 475 -3.63 20.07 7.24
CA SER A 475 -3.54 20.74 8.56
C SER A 475 -3.77 22.26 8.53
N SER A 476 -3.77 22.85 7.33
CA SER A 476 -4.11 24.25 7.05
C SER A 476 -5.47 24.40 6.34
N GLY A 477 -6.27 23.33 6.24
CA GLY A 477 -7.53 23.30 5.50
C GLY A 477 -7.38 23.52 3.98
N CYS A 478 -6.15 23.45 3.46
CA CYS A 478 -5.80 23.62 2.06
C CYS A 478 -5.78 22.26 1.35
N SER A 479 -5.54 22.23 0.03
CA SER A 479 -5.46 20.96 -0.72
C SER A 479 -4.52 21.03 -1.91
N ILE A 480 -4.12 19.86 -2.43
CA ILE A 480 -3.29 19.71 -3.63
C ILE A 480 -3.90 18.67 -4.58
N GLY A 481 -3.78 18.91 -5.89
CA GLY A 481 -4.21 17.99 -6.94
C GLY A 481 -3.30 18.03 -8.16
N LEU A 482 -3.73 17.33 -9.22
CA LEU A 482 -3.09 17.38 -10.54
C LEU A 482 -4.10 17.85 -11.60
N GLU A 483 -3.71 18.87 -12.36
CA GLU A 483 -4.51 19.41 -13.46
C GLU A 483 -4.83 18.37 -14.54
N PRO A 484 -5.94 18.53 -15.30
CA PRO A 484 -6.28 17.64 -16.40
C PRO A 484 -5.31 17.74 -17.60
N GLU A 485 -4.46 18.77 -17.66
CA GLU A 485 -3.47 18.96 -18.72
C GLU A 485 -2.41 17.86 -18.73
N LYS A 486 -1.98 17.46 -19.94
CA LYS A 486 -1.06 16.34 -20.14
C LYS A 486 0.03 16.65 -21.15
N ASN A 487 1.24 16.18 -20.86
CA ASN A 487 2.38 16.30 -21.74
C ASN A 487 2.29 15.33 -22.94
N ASN A 488 3.28 15.41 -23.84
CA ASN A 488 3.40 14.59 -25.05
C ASN A 488 3.45 13.06 -24.78
N LEU A 489 3.57 12.61 -23.52
CA LEU A 489 3.52 11.21 -23.11
C LEU A 489 2.15 10.80 -22.54
N ASN A 490 1.11 11.62 -22.70
CA ASN A 490 -0.24 11.44 -22.15
C ASN A 490 -0.25 11.34 -20.61
N ARG A 491 0.62 12.13 -19.95
CA ARG A 491 0.82 12.15 -18.49
C ARG A 491 0.61 13.55 -17.91
N LYS A 492 -0.04 13.64 -16.76
CA LYS A 492 -0.17 14.88 -15.99
C LYS A 492 1.18 15.31 -15.41
N TYR A 493 1.43 16.61 -15.31
CA TYR A 493 2.73 17.16 -14.87
C TYR A 493 2.63 18.50 -14.12
N ILE A 494 1.40 18.98 -13.86
CA ILE A 494 1.14 20.24 -13.17
C ILE A 494 0.45 19.90 -11.84
N PHE A 495 1.08 20.27 -10.74
CA PHE A 495 0.47 20.26 -9.40
C PHE A 495 -0.27 21.58 -9.18
N ALA A 496 -1.52 21.51 -8.76
CA ALA A 496 -2.32 22.67 -8.37
C ALA A 496 -2.56 22.66 -6.86
N ILE A 497 -2.19 23.73 -6.17
CA ILE A 497 -2.34 23.90 -4.72
C ILE A 497 -3.45 24.93 -4.47
N ASN A 498 -4.53 24.53 -3.80
CA ASN A 498 -5.60 25.43 -3.38
C ASN A 498 -5.32 25.98 -1.99
N LEU A 499 -5.21 27.30 -1.86
CA LEU A 499 -4.99 27.99 -0.59
C LEU A 499 -6.21 28.80 -0.12
N SER A 500 -7.40 28.58 -0.68
CA SER A 500 -8.61 29.37 -0.42
C SER A 500 -8.93 29.60 1.06
N ASN A 501 -8.64 28.60 1.90
CA ASN A 501 -9.03 28.58 3.32
C ASN A 501 -8.01 29.29 4.25
N ILE A 502 -6.92 29.82 3.71
CA ILE A 502 -5.92 30.63 4.45
C ILE A 502 -5.69 32.02 3.83
N ILE A 503 -6.48 32.41 2.82
CA ILE A 503 -6.45 33.75 2.22
C ILE A 503 -7.01 34.79 3.19
N GLU A 504 -6.41 35.98 3.17
CA GLU A 504 -6.86 37.18 3.90
C GLU A 504 -7.63 38.15 2.98
#